data_AF-A0A8J5RAU0-F1
#
_entry.id   AF-A0A8J5RAU0-F1
#
_cell.length_a   1.000
_cell.length_b   1.000
_cell.length_c   1.000
_cell.angle_alpha   90.00
_cell.angle_beta   90.00
_cell.angle_gamma   90.00
#
_symmetry.space_group_name_H-M   'P 1'
#
loop_
_entity.id
_entity.type
_entity.pdbx_description
1 polymer ?
#
loop_
_entity_poly.entity_id
_entity_poly.type
_entity_poly.pdbx_seq_one_letter_code
_entity_poly.pdbx_strand_id
1 'polypeptide(L)'
;MSNREMRIHNDSDDEDPDTHSDGVPCSVLNSPCATKPADCISDEFFVKSKALIMALSDADVQKQIKHMMAFIEQEANEKAEEIDAKAEEEFNIEKGRLVQQQRLKIMEYYEKKEKQVELQKKIQSSNMLNQARLKVLKEVVIKVDQDNFLPAESCGGVDLIAARGRIKIVNTLETRLELIAQQLVPEIRSSLFGRNPNRKFTD
;
A
#
# COMPACT_ATOMS: atom_id res chain seq x y z
N MET A 1 30.52 35.81 -12.99
CA MET A 1 29.39 35.07 -13.59
C MET A 1 28.67 34.35 -12.45
N SER A 2 27.47 34.83 -12.15
CA SER A 2 26.64 34.41 -11.01
C SER A 2 26.06 33.02 -11.25
N ASN A 3 26.30 32.08 -10.34
CA ASN A 3 25.57 30.81 -10.31
C ASN A 3 24.74 30.76 -9.03
N ARG A 4 23.43 30.85 -9.27
CA ARG A 4 22.32 31.03 -8.37
C ARG A 4 22.04 29.72 -7.62
N GLU A 5 21.77 29.85 -6.33
CA GLU A 5 21.42 28.75 -5.42
C GLU A 5 20.16 27.99 -5.86
N MET A 6 20.16 26.70 -5.52
CA MET A 6 19.00 25.82 -5.52
C MET A 6 17.89 26.38 -4.62
N ARG A 7 16.68 26.50 -5.18
CA ARG A 7 15.44 26.53 -4.40
C ARG A 7 14.40 25.72 -5.13
N ILE A 8 14.23 24.47 -4.72
CA ILE A 8 13.06 23.67 -5.11
C ILE A 8 11.97 24.07 -4.13
N HIS A 9 11.10 24.98 -4.54
CA HIS A 9 9.78 25.13 -3.94
C HIS A 9 8.98 23.88 -4.33
N ASN A 10 8.57 23.10 -3.33
CA ASN A 10 7.38 22.28 -3.47
C ASN A 10 6.28 23.13 -2.83
N ASP A 11 5.67 23.96 -3.66
CA ASP A 11 4.46 24.69 -3.30
C ASP A 11 3.40 23.67 -2.90
N SER A 12 2.94 23.83 -1.67
CA SER A 12 1.82 23.10 -1.11
C SER A 12 0.58 23.90 -1.51
N ASP A 13 0.07 23.63 -2.71
CA ASP A 13 -1.24 24.12 -3.11
C ASP A 13 -2.27 23.06 -2.68
N ASP A 14 -2.71 23.19 -1.43
CA ASP A 14 -3.96 22.60 -0.96
C ASP A 14 -5.12 23.40 -1.59
N GLU A 15 -5.44 23.06 -2.84
CA GLU A 15 -6.70 23.47 -3.49
C GLU A 15 -7.76 22.42 -3.14
N ASP A 16 -8.68 22.79 -2.25
CA ASP A 16 -9.95 22.10 -2.06
C ASP A 16 -10.87 22.38 -3.27
N PRO A 17 -11.41 21.36 -3.96
CA PRO A 17 -12.60 21.54 -4.75
C PRO A 17 -13.80 21.03 -3.97
N ASP A 18 -14.45 21.95 -3.25
CA ASP A 18 -15.90 21.89 -3.12
C ASP A 18 -16.48 22.04 -4.54
N THR A 19 -17.11 21.01 -5.08
CA THR A 19 -18.47 21.10 -5.67
C THR A 19 -18.95 19.79 -6.27
N HIS A 20 -20.20 19.50 -5.90
CA HIS A 20 -21.26 18.86 -6.67
C HIS A 20 -21.09 17.43 -7.20
N SER A 21 -21.97 16.59 -6.64
CA SER A 21 -22.87 15.67 -7.35
C SER A 21 -22.36 15.18 -8.69
N ASP A 22 -22.01 13.90 -8.75
CA ASP A 22 -22.72 12.99 -9.64
C ASP A 22 -22.44 11.53 -9.28
N GLY A 23 -23.45 10.72 -9.56
CA GLY A 23 -23.73 9.47 -8.89
C GLY A 23 -22.79 8.30 -9.20
N VAL A 24 -22.84 7.33 -8.30
CA VAL A 24 -22.46 5.94 -8.58
C VAL A 24 -23.40 5.01 -7.80
N PRO A 25 -23.55 3.76 -8.24
CA PRO A 25 -24.78 3.23 -8.78
C PRO A 25 -25.62 2.55 -7.70
N CYS A 26 -26.93 2.60 -7.88
CA CYS A 26 -27.87 1.81 -7.10
C CYS A 26 -27.71 0.33 -7.49
N SER A 27 -26.80 -0.38 -6.83
CA SER A 27 -26.66 -1.84 -6.95
C SER A 27 -27.19 -2.51 -5.69
N VAL A 28 -28.50 -2.78 -5.73
CA VAL A 28 -29.16 -4.01 -5.30
C VAL A 28 -28.57 -4.66 -4.04
N LEU A 29 -29.06 -4.25 -2.88
CA LEU A 29 -29.22 -5.15 -1.76
C LEU A 29 -30.70 -5.15 -1.37
N ASN A 30 -31.36 -6.21 -1.84
CA ASN A 30 -32.69 -6.62 -1.41
C ASN A 30 -32.72 -6.69 0.11
N SER A 31 -33.43 -5.73 0.71
CA SER A 31 -34.07 -5.89 2.00
C SER A 31 -35.53 -5.46 1.80
N PRO A 32 -36.50 -6.32 2.12
CA PRO A 32 -37.88 -6.04 1.83
C PRO A 32 -38.33 -4.90 2.75
N CYS A 33 -38.47 -3.71 2.16
CA CYS A 33 -39.29 -2.66 2.75
C CYS A 33 -40.70 -3.22 2.84
N ALA A 34 -41.04 -3.74 4.03
CA ALA A 34 -42.42 -3.97 4.40
C ALA A 34 -43.06 -2.59 4.61
N THR A 35 -43.32 -1.89 3.51
CA THR A 35 -44.52 -1.06 3.44
C THR A 35 -45.67 -2.03 3.66
N LYS A 36 -46.10 -2.17 4.91
CA LYS A 36 -47.44 -2.69 5.15
C LYS A 36 -48.36 -1.76 4.36
N PRO A 37 -49.20 -2.31 3.47
CA PRO A 37 -50.17 -1.51 2.77
C PRO A 37 -50.95 -0.72 3.81
N ALA A 38 -51.32 0.50 3.44
CA ALA A 38 -52.55 1.08 3.94
C ALA A 38 -53.63 0.03 3.62
N ASP A 39 -53.89 -0.85 4.58
CA ASP A 39 -55.05 -1.72 4.54
C ASP A 39 -56.23 -0.78 4.73
N CYS A 40 -56.70 -0.31 3.58
CA CYS A 40 -58.06 0.07 3.32
C CYS A 40 -58.93 -0.93 4.07
N ILE A 41 -59.45 -0.55 5.23
CA ILE A 41 -60.53 -1.30 5.85
C ILE A 41 -61.69 -1.18 4.88
N SER A 42 -61.88 -2.28 4.17
CA SER A 42 -62.89 -2.55 3.19
C SER A 42 -64.29 -2.19 3.67
N ASP A 43 -65.05 -1.66 2.73
CA ASP A 43 -66.48 -1.36 2.68
C ASP A 43 -67.42 -2.50 3.14
N GLU A 44 -67.31 -2.97 4.39
CA GLU A 44 -68.24 -3.99 4.91
C GLU A 44 -68.79 -3.74 6.32
N PHE A 45 -68.62 -2.51 6.85
CA PHE A 45 -69.23 -2.13 8.14
C PHE A 45 -70.31 -1.04 8.06
N PHE A 46 -70.72 -0.64 6.85
CA PHE A 46 -71.65 0.49 6.67
C PHE A 46 -73.14 0.11 6.59
N VAL A 47 -73.53 -1.17 6.55
CA VAL A 47 -74.95 -1.57 6.37
C VAL A 47 -75.58 -2.27 7.58
N LYS A 48 -74.84 -2.47 8.68
CA LYS A 48 -75.39 -3.02 9.94
C LYS A 48 -75.63 -1.98 11.05
N SER A 49 -75.65 -0.70 10.69
CA SER A 49 -75.82 0.41 11.66
C SER A 49 -76.87 1.42 11.20
N LYS A 50 -78.04 0.96 10.74
CA LYS A 50 -79.20 1.84 10.47
C LYS A 50 -80.46 1.46 11.25
N ALA A 51 -80.35 0.53 12.20
CA ALA A 51 -81.46 0.06 13.05
C ALA A 51 -81.10 0.00 14.54
N LEU A 52 -80.13 0.81 15.01
CA LEU A 52 -79.82 0.97 16.43
C LEU A 52 -79.76 2.44 16.84
N ILE A 53 -80.70 3.25 16.34
CA ILE A 53 -80.99 4.59 16.89
C ILE A 53 -81.95 4.42 18.07
N MET A 54 -81.59 3.56 19.02
CA MET A 54 -82.32 3.39 20.28
C MET A 54 -81.32 3.35 21.42
N ALA A 55 -81.19 4.50 22.09
CA ALA A 55 -80.74 4.68 23.47
C ALA A 55 -79.40 4.02 23.87
N LEU A 56 -78.29 4.48 23.29
CA LEU A 56 -77.02 4.44 24.03
C LEU A 56 -77.04 5.57 25.08
N SER A 57 -76.69 5.25 26.33
CA SER A 57 -76.61 6.26 27.37
C SER A 57 -75.45 7.23 27.06
N ASP A 58 -75.58 8.50 27.44
CA ASP A 58 -74.51 9.50 27.26
C ASP A 58 -73.17 9.01 27.85
N ALA A 59 -73.23 8.19 28.91
CA ALA A 59 -72.08 7.53 29.52
C ALA A 59 -71.38 6.52 28.61
N ASP A 60 -72.09 5.84 27.70
CA ASP A 60 -71.50 4.88 26.75
C ASP A 60 -70.87 5.57 25.53
N VAL A 61 -71.44 6.71 25.11
CA VAL A 61 -70.83 7.60 24.11
C VAL A 61 -69.52 8.18 24.65
N GLN A 62 -69.50 8.63 25.91
CA GLN A 62 -68.27 9.11 26.55
C GLN A 62 -67.20 8.03 26.69
N LYS A 63 -67.57 6.76 26.93
CA LYS A 63 -66.62 5.64 26.95
C LYS A 63 -66.01 5.39 25.57
N GLN A 64 -66.81 5.45 24.50
CA GLN A 64 -66.30 5.29 23.13
C GLN A 64 -65.37 6.43 22.72
N ILE A 65 -65.69 7.68 23.09
CA ILE A 65 -64.80 8.83 22.84
C ILE A 65 -63.48 8.65 23.59
N LYS A 66 -63.51 8.25 24.86
CA LYS A 66 -62.29 7.96 25.64
C LYS A 66 -61.45 6.84 25.01
N HIS A 67 -62.09 5.79 24.52
CA HIS A 67 -61.40 4.69 23.84
C HIS A 67 -60.77 5.16 22.52
N MET A 68 -61.46 5.99 21.73
CA MET A 68 -60.89 6.58 20.51
C MET A 68 -59.71 7.50 20.83
N MET A 69 -59.79 8.32 21.89
CA MET A 69 -58.69 9.18 22.31
C MET A 69 -57.46 8.37 22.72
N ALA A 70 -57.65 7.30 23.49
CA ALA A 70 -56.57 6.41 23.89
C ALA A 70 -55.91 5.70 22.69
N PHE A 71 -56.70 5.32 21.68
CA PHE A 71 -56.17 4.73 20.45
C PHE A 71 -55.30 5.73 19.68
N ILE A 72 -55.76 6.97 19.52
CA ILE A 72 -55.01 8.03 18.84
C ILE A 72 -53.70 8.34 19.60
N GLU A 73 -53.75 8.37 20.93
CA GLU A 73 -52.58 8.61 21.77
C GLU A 73 -51.56 7.46 21.66
N GLN A 74 -52.04 6.21 21.64
CA GLN A 74 -51.18 5.04 21.43
C GLN A 74 -50.54 5.06 20.03
N GLU A 75 -51.32 5.33 18.98
CA GLU A 75 -50.80 5.39 17.60
C GLU A 75 -49.76 6.52 17.44
N ALA A 76 -50.00 7.68 18.06
CA ALA A 76 -49.03 8.78 18.05
C ALA A 76 -47.73 8.41 18.77
N ASN A 77 -47.81 7.72 19.92
CA ASN A 77 -46.64 7.28 20.68
C ASN A 77 -45.85 6.19 19.95
N GLU A 78 -46.52 5.18 19.38
CA GLU A 78 -45.86 4.14 18.58
C GLU A 78 -45.15 4.74 17.35
N LYS A 79 -45.75 5.76 16.72
CA LYS A 79 -45.12 6.46 15.60
C LYS A 79 -43.93 7.31 16.03
N ALA A 80 -43.98 7.94 17.20
CA ALA A 80 -42.84 8.66 17.75
C ALA A 80 -41.67 7.72 18.04
N GLU A 81 -41.93 6.58 18.69
CA GLU A 81 -40.92 5.57 18.98
C GLU A 81 -40.32 4.96 17.70
N GLU A 82 -41.13 4.74 16.66
CA GLU A 82 -40.64 4.25 15.36
C GLU A 82 -39.68 5.26 14.69
N ILE A 83 -39.95 6.56 14.80
CA ILE A 83 -39.09 7.61 14.26
C ILE A 83 -37.77 7.67 15.03
N ASP A 84 -37.83 7.64 16.37
CA ASP A 84 -36.64 7.70 17.22
C ASP A 84 -35.72 6.50 16.98
N ALA A 85 -36.28 5.30 16.87
CA ALA A 85 -35.51 4.09 16.57
C ALA A 85 -34.81 4.18 15.19
N LYS A 86 -35.49 4.70 14.17
CA LYS A 86 -34.90 4.89 12.83
C LYS A 86 -33.82 5.98 12.84
N ALA A 87 -34.04 7.08 13.55
CA ALA A 87 -33.05 8.15 13.65
C ALA A 87 -31.75 7.66 14.31
N GLU A 88 -31.86 6.82 15.34
CA GLU A 88 -30.68 6.23 15.98
C GLU A 88 -29.95 5.23 15.08
N GLU A 89 -30.68 4.39 14.34
CA GLU A 89 -30.09 3.48 13.36
C GLU A 89 -29.34 4.25 12.26
N GLU A 90 -29.97 5.26 11.65
CA GLU A 90 -29.35 6.10 10.63
C GLU A 90 -28.12 6.86 11.15
N PHE A 91 -28.19 7.41 12.36
CA PHE A 91 -27.06 8.08 12.99
C PHE A 91 -25.85 7.15 13.14
N ASN A 92 -26.08 5.92 13.59
CA ASN A 92 -25.02 4.94 13.80
C ASN A 92 -24.38 4.50 12.47
N ILE A 93 -25.20 4.32 11.42
CA ILE A 93 -24.72 3.98 10.08
C ILE A 93 -23.85 5.12 9.52
N GLU A 94 -24.34 6.36 9.56
CA GLU A 94 -23.65 7.49 8.95
C GLU A 94 -22.38 7.87 9.70
N LYS A 95 -22.40 7.80 11.04
CA LYS A 95 -21.19 7.93 11.87
C LYS A 95 -20.16 6.85 11.52
N GLY A 96 -20.60 5.60 11.35
CA GLY A 96 -19.75 4.49 10.93
C GLY A 96 -19.10 4.76 9.57
N ARG A 97 -19.90 5.21 8.59
CA ARG A 97 -19.46 5.56 7.23
C ARG A 97 -18.38 6.64 7.25
N LEU A 98 -18.60 7.73 7.97
CA LEU A 98 -17.67 8.85 8.03
C LEU A 98 -16.33 8.44 8.66
N VAL A 99 -16.37 7.68 9.75
CA VAL A 99 -15.16 7.18 10.42
C VAL A 99 -14.39 6.22 9.52
N GLN A 100 -15.07 5.29 8.85
CA GLN A 100 -14.42 4.34 7.94
C GLN A 100 -13.77 5.06 6.75
N GLN A 101 -14.47 6.02 6.14
CA GLN A 101 -13.93 6.80 5.02
C GLN A 101 -12.65 7.54 5.42
N GLN A 102 -12.65 8.21 6.57
CA GLN A 102 -11.47 8.95 7.04
C GLN A 102 -10.34 8.02 7.47
N ARG A 103 -10.64 6.85 8.03
CA ARG A 103 -9.62 5.82 8.31
C ARG A 103 -8.94 5.33 7.03
N LEU A 104 -9.68 5.13 5.95
CA LEU A 104 -9.11 4.73 4.66
C LEU A 104 -8.20 5.83 4.09
N LYS A 105 -8.61 7.09 4.13
CA LYS A 105 -7.76 8.22 3.70
C LYS A 105 -6.46 8.30 4.49
N ILE A 106 -6.54 8.14 5.81
CA ILE A 106 -5.35 8.14 6.69
C ILE A 106 -4.44 6.96 6.33
N MET A 107 -5.00 5.77 6.15
CA MET A 107 -4.24 4.57 5.79
C MET A 107 -3.49 4.76 4.47
N GLU A 108 -4.17 5.27 3.43
CA GLU A 108 -3.57 5.52 2.13
C GLU A 108 -2.44 6.58 2.19
N TYR A 109 -2.65 7.65 2.97
CA TYR A 109 -1.62 8.67 3.19
C TYR A 109 -0.35 8.09 3.83
N TYR A 110 -0.50 7.28 4.87
CA TYR A 110 0.65 6.66 5.54
C TYR A 110 1.33 5.60 4.69
N GLU A 111 0.59 4.82 3.89
CA GLU A 111 1.17 3.85 2.97
C GLU A 111 2.04 4.52 1.90
N LYS A 112 1.58 5.65 1.33
CA LYS A 112 2.36 6.45 0.38
C LYS A 112 3.61 7.01 1.05
N LYS A 113 3.48 7.54 2.27
CA LYS A 113 4.59 8.12 3.04
C LYS A 113 5.64 7.08 3.43
N GLU A 114 5.22 5.87 3.79
CA GLU A 114 6.12 4.76 4.11
C GLU A 114 6.97 4.36 2.90
N LYS A 115 6.34 4.14 1.74
CA LYS A 115 7.04 3.82 0.48
C LYS A 115 8.04 4.91 0.09
N GLN A 116 7.67 6.19 0.26
CA GLN A 116 8.56 7.31 -0.03
C GLN A 116 9.79 7.31 0.89
N VAL A 117 9.60 7.10 2.20
CA VAL A 117 10.70 7.03 3.18
C VAL A 117 11.61 5.85 2.89
N GLU A 118 11.06 4.69 2.52
CA GLU A 118 11.86 3.50 2.19
C GLU A 118 12.73 3.75 0.94
N LEU A 119 12.16 4.33 -0.11
CA LEU A 119 12.89 4.70 -1.31
C LEU A 119 14.01 5.70 -1.00
N GLN A 120 13.71 6.75 -0.23
CA GLN A 120 14.70 7.74 0.18
C GLN A 120 15.84 7.12 0.99
N LYS A 121 15.55 6.19 1.91
CA LYS A 121 16.58 5.45 2.66
C LYS A 121 17.49 4.63 1.73
N LYS A 122 16.92 3.94 0.73
CA LYS A 122 17.70 3.18 -0.27
C LYS A 122 18.60 4.10 -1.10
N ILE A 123 18.07 5.22 -1.57
CA ILE A 123 18.86 6.22 -2.34
C ILE A 123 19.96 6.81 -1.47
N GLN A 124 19.66 7.18 -0.22
CA GLN A 124 20.63 7.76 0.71
C GLN A 124 21.77 6.78 1.02
N SER A 125 21.44 5.51 1.30
CA SER A 125 22.42 4.46 1.54
C SER A 125 23.32 4.24 0.31
N SER A 126 22.72 4.15 -0.87
CA SER A 126 23.46 4.00 -2.13
C SER A 126 24.36 5.20 -2.42
N ASN A 127 23.86 6.43 -2.26
CA ASN A 127 24.63 7.65 -2.45
C ASN A 127 25.81 7.73 -1.47
N MET A 128 25.62 7.35 -0.21
CA MET A 128 26.69 7.35 0.80
C MET A 128 27.80 6.36 0.42
N LEU A 129 27.43 5.15 0.00
CA LEU A 129 28.38 4.12 -0.41
C LEU A 129 29.13 4.55 -1.68
N ASN A 130 28.41 5.06 -2.68
CA ASN A 130 29.02 5.55 -3.91
C ASN A 130 29.97 6.74 -3.63
N GLN A 131 29.58 7.67 -2.77
CA GLN A 131 30.43 8.78 -2.36
C GLN A 131 31.69 8.29 -1.65
N ALA A 132 31.58 7.32 -0.75
CA ALA A 132 32.74 6.70 -0.09
C ALA A 132 33.67 6.02 -1.11
N ARG A 133 33.12 5.27 -2.06
CA ARG A 133 33.88 4.62 -3.14
C ARG A 133 34.63 5.65 -3.99
N LEU A 134 33.97 6.73 -4.39
CA LEU A 134 34.57 7.80 -5.18
C LEU A 134 35.66 8.56 -4.41
N LYS A 135 35.52 8.73 -3.09
CA LYS A 135 36.57 9.32 -2.24
C LYS A 135 37.82 8.45 -2.25
N VAL A 136 37.68 7.14 -2.01
CA VAL A 136 38.80 6.20 -2.08
C VAL A 136 39.45 6.23 -3.46
N LEU A 137 38.66 6.18 -4.54
CA LEU A 137 39.20 6.20 -5.91
C LEU A 137 39.93 7.50 -6.25
N LYS A 138 39.50 8.66 -5.72
CA LYS A 138 40.19 9.94 -5.91
C LYS A 138 41.53 10.01 -5.18
N GLU A 139 41.64 9.37 -4.02
CA GLU A 139 42.86 9.37 -3.22
C GLU A 139 43.94 8.43 -3.78
N VAL A 140 43.58 7.46 -4.63
CA VAL A 140 44.54 6.57 -5.28
C VAL A 140 45.25 7.32 -6.41
N VAL A 141 46.41 7.91 -6.09
CA VAL A 141 47.33 8.46 -7.09
C VAL A 141 48.20 7.33 -7.65
N ILE A 142 47.94 6.95 -8.90
CA ILE A 142 48.79 6.01 -9.63
C ILE A 142 50.02 6.77 -10.12
N LYS A 143 51.20 6.36 -9.65
CA LYS A 143 52.49 6.86 -10.13
C LYS A 143 53.18 5.74 -10.88
N VAL A 144 53.62 6.02 -12.10
CA VAL A 144 54.49 5.12 -12.85
C VAL A 144 55.91 5.34 -12.35
N ASP A 145 56.56 4.27 -11.92
CA ASP A 145 57.95 4.30 -11.49
C ASP A 145 58.86 4.44 -12.73
N GLN A 146 59.86 5.33 -12.68
CA GLN A 146 60.80 5.56 -13.78
C GLN A 146 62.17 4.95 -13.52
N ASP A 147 62.39 4.41 -12.32
CA ASP A 147 63.70 3.87 -11.93
C ASP A 147 63.69 2.33 -11.94
N ASN A 148 62.51 1.72 -11.77
CA ASN A 148 62.36 0.27 -11.63
C ASN A 148 61.36 -0.29 -12.65
N PHE A 149 61.82 -0.50 -13.88
CA PHE A 149 61.05 -1.11 -14.96
C PHE A 149 61.06 -2.64 -14.88
N LEU A 150 60.07 -3.26 -15.54
CA LEU A 150 60.08 -4.70 -15.78
C LEU A 150 61.29 -5.09 -16.65
N PRO A 151 61.85 -6.29 -16.46
CA PRO A 151 62.98 -6.76 -17.26
C PRO A 151 62.58 -6.87 -18.74
N ALA A 152 63.52 -6.59 -19.65
CA ALA A 152 63.29 -6.62 -21.09
C ALA A 152 62.93 -8.02 -21.63
N GLU A 153 63.20 -9.08 -20.86
CA GLU A 153 62.82 -10.46 -21.19
C GLU A 153 61.35 -10.78 -20.90
N SER A 154 60.64 -9.92 -20.16
CA SER A 154 59.20 -10.10 -19.94
C SER A 154 58.42 -9.70 -21.18
N CYS A 155 57.50 -10.58 -21.60
CA CYS A 155 56.57 -10.40 -22.71
C CYS A 155 55.51 -9.32 -22.44
N GLY A 156 55.46 -8.76 -21.23
CA GLY A 156 54.67 -7.60 -20.86
C GLY A 156 53.72 -7.82 -19.68
N GLY A 157 52.91 -6.80 -19.43
CA GLY A 157 51.99 -6.72 -18.29
C GLY A 157 52.39 -5.63 -17.31
N VAL A 158 51.88 -5.69 -16.08
CA VAL A 158 52.07 -4.64 -15.08
C VAL A 158 52.27 -5.26 -13.69
N ASP A 159 53.28 -4.78 -12.98
CA ASP A 159 53.45 -5.02 -11.55
C ASP A 159 52.91 -3.81 -10.78
N LEU A 160 51.90 -4.03 -9.95
CA LEU A 160 51.33 -3.01 -9.09
C LEU A 160 51.88 -3.17 -7.68
N ILE A 161 52.41 -2.08 -7.13
CA ILE A 161 52.92 -2.03 -5.76
C ILE A 161 52.03 -1.10 -4.95
N ALA A 162 51.39 -1.65 -3.92
CA ALA A 162 50.54 -0.93 -2.99
C ALA A 162 51.12 -0.95 -1.56
N ALA A 163 50.63 -0.05 -0.70
CA ALA A 163 50.98 0.01 0.73
C ALA A 163 52.50 0.11 1.02
N ARG A 164 53.21 0.98 0.29
CA ARG A 164 54.67 1.25 0.43
C ARG A 164 55.53 -0.01 0.26
N GLY A 165 55.28 -0.80 -0.77
CA GLY A 165 56.08 -2.00 -1.06
C GLY A 165 55.63 -3.27 -0.36
N ARG A 166 54.63 -3.21 0.53
CA ARG A 166 54.18 -4.39 1.29
C ARG A 166 53.31 -5.34 0.47
N ILE A 167 52.51 -4.79 -0.45
CA ILE A 167 51.60 -5.59 -1.27
C ILE A 167 52.07 -5.44 -2.71
N LYS A 168 52.53 -6.55 -3.30
CA LYS A 168 52.91 -6.63 -4.71
C LYS A 168 51.89 -7.50 -5.43
N ILE A 169 51.30 -6.95 -6.48
CA ILE A 169 50.38 -7.66 -7.36
C ILE A 169 51.06 -7.76 -8.72
N VAL A 170 51.46 -8.97 -9.09
CA VAL A 170 52.15 -9.28 -10.34
C VAL A 170 51.08 -9.67 -11.36
N ASN A 171 50.80 -8.76 -12.30
CA ASN A 171 49.87 -9.00 -13.40
C ASN A 171 50.64 -9.04 -14.72
N THR A 172 51.74 -9.79 -14.72
CA THR A 172 52.50 -10.09 -15.93
C THR A 172 51.85 -11.22 -16.72
N LEU A 173 52.09 -11.23 -18.02
CA LEU A 173 51.52 -12.26 -18.91
C LEU A 173 51.96 -13.67 -18.48
N GLU A 174 53.22 -13.80 -18.06
CA GLU A 174 53.84 -15.06 -17.65
C GLU A 174 53.16 -15.63 -16.41
N THR A 175 52.94 -14.81 -15.37
CA THR A 175 52.27 -15.28 -14.15
C THR A 175 50.83 -15.72 -14.42
N ARG A 176 50.09 -15.00 -15.28
CA ARG A 176 48.73 -15.42 -15.67
C ARG A 176 48.73 -16.72 -16.46
N LEU A 177 49.65 -16.86 -17.41
CA LEU A 177 49.75 -18.06 -18.24
C LEU A 177 50.12 -19.28 -17.38
N GLU A 178 51.04 -19.12 -16.45
CA GLU A 178 51.44 -20.18 -15.51
C GLU A 178 50.27 -20.62 -14.62
N LEU A 179 49.52 -19.67 -14.06
CA LEU A 179 48.34 -19.98 -13.23
C LEU A 179 47.26 -20.75 -14.01
N ILE A 180 46.99 -20.35 -15.25
CA ILE A 180 46.02 -21.02 -16.12
C ILE A 180 46.55 -22.40 -16.53
N ALA A 181 47.83 -22.48 -16.89
CA ALA A 181 48.47 -23.73 -17.29
C ALA A 181 48.38 -24.77 -16.17
N GLN A 182 48.68 -24.41 -14.92
CA GLN A 182 48.56 -25.33 -13.78
C GLN A 182 47.14 -25.89 -13.61
N GLN A 183 46.11 -25.07 -13.86
CA GLN A 183 44.71 -25.51 -13.78
C GLN A 183 44.32 -26.41 -14.96
N LEU A 184 44.84 -26.14 -16.15
CA LEU A 184 44.50 -26.86 -17.38
C LEU A 184 45.39 -28.09 -17.65
N VAL A 185 46.56 -28.20 -17.01
CA VAL A 185 47.49 -29.34 -17.17
C VAL A 185 46.82 -30.71 -16.98
N PRO A 186 45.94 -30.93 -15.97
CA PRO A 186 45.24 -32.21 -15.82
C PRO A 186 44.33 -32.55 -17.02
N GLU A 187 43.67 -31.56 -17.60
CA GLU A 187 42.81 -31.73 -18.77
C GLU A 187 43.64 -32.01 -20.02
N ILE A 188 44.70 -31.22 -20.25
CA ILE A 188 45.64 -31.39 -21.36
C ILE A 188 46.28 -32.80 -21.30
N ARG A 189 46.73 -33.23 -20.12
CA ARG A 189 47.28 -34.58 -19.92
C ARG A 189 46.26 -35.65 -20.30
N SER A 190 45.01 -35.51 -19.86
CA SER A 190 43.95 -36.48 -20.13
C SER A 190 43.56 -36.51 -21.60
N SER A 191 43.61 -35.37 -22.29
CA SER A 191 43.34 -35.27 -23.72
C SER A 191 44.47 -35.86 -24.59
N LEU A 192 45.74 -35.68 -24.19
CA LEU A 192 46.88 -36.14 -24.97
C LEU A 192 47.25 -37.61 -24.70
N PHE A 193 47.21 -38.04 -23.44
CA PHE A 193 47.68 -39.37 -23.02
C PHE A 193 46.55 -40.31 -22.58
N GLY A 194 45.29 -39.84 -22.63
CA GLY A 194 44.13 -40.60 -22.19
C GLY A 194 43.96 -40.62 -20.66
N ARG A 195 42.84 -41.20 -20.22
CA ARG A 195 42.52 -41.33 -18.79
C ARG A 195 43.41 -42.37 -18.14
N ASN A 196 43.89 -42.08 -16.92
CA ASN A 196 44.69 -43.03 -16.15
C ASN A 196 43.82 -44.26 -15.76
N PRO A 197 44.15 -45.49 -16.22
CA PRO A 197 43.36 -46.69 -15.94
C PRO A 197 43.23 -47.03 -14.44
N ASN A 198 44.20 -46.57 -13.64
CA ASN A 198 44.26 -46.83 -12.20
C ASN A 198 43.45 -45.82 -11.36
N ARG A 199 42.92 -44.74 -11.96
CA ARG A 199 42.09 -43.75 -11.24
C ARG A 199 40.62 -44.13 -11.35
N LYS A 200 40.07 -44.74 -10.30
CA LYS A 200 38.68 -45.25 -10.25
C LYS A 200 37.63 -44.20 -9.86
N PHE A 201 38.02 -43.12 -9.19
CA PHE A 201 37.10 -42.10 -8.68
C PHE A 201 37.54 -40.69 -9.11
N THR A 202 36.56 -39.86 -9.45
CA THR A 202 36.76 -38.48 -9.97
C THR A 202 36.17 -37.40 -9.07
N ASP A 203 35.71 -37.77 -7.86
CA ASP A 203 35.35 -36.82 -6.80
C ASP A 203 36.59 -36.12 -6.21
#